data_AF-A0A0D1LDT3-F1
#
_entry.id   AF-A0A0D1LDT3-F1
#
_cell.length_a   1.000
_cell.length_b   1.000
_cell.length_c   1.000
_cell.angle_alpha   90.00
_cell.angle_beta   90.00
_cell.angle_gamma   90.00
#
_symmetry.space_group_name_H-M   'P 1'
#
loop_
_entity.id
_entity.type
_entity.pdbx_description
1 polymer ?
#
loop_
_entity_poly.entity_id
_entity_poly.type
_entity_poly.pdbx_seq_one_letter_code
_entity_poly.pdbx_strand_id
1 'polypeptide(L)'
;MAVAYRLLCVSMLMFASLTVNIAAPAWACGCGAYIPDRAGAAVVDERALIAWDGSTEDILMSFGIRGASDRAAWVMPVPSAAQVTLGDGGVFDELARITAPRIEYRDNWWPTFDWLTGGSRGALEGAGARPGGVNVLSSRRIGPFDVTRLAADDPAALTSWLTAKGFPHPDGLDANLAYYVAARWEIVAIQLAPDAGDTTLTGTLQPLRLSFASSTAVYPMRLSRSATGPQSVDLYVLADHRMDPSSVPVSGNAPTLQYAGRTDSPALAGYQGRYLTHWTNYLGQPQLIDGDYVFTSAATDSDYAQVVYRTRDRGGVTGLALLAAALGGGVLVAVLWIRRRRRRQAE
;
A
#
# COMPACT_ATOMS: atom_id res chain seq x y z
N MET A 1 -26.95 -17.24 -50.47
CA MET A 1 -27.07 -15.85 -49.92
C MET A 1 -27.35 -15.82 -48.42
N ALA A 2 -28.25 -16.64 -47.87
CA ALA A 2 -28.59 -16.61 -46.43
C ALA A 2 -27.43 -16.96 -45.46
N VAL A 3 -26.49 -17.82 -45.87
CA VAL A 3 -25.35 -18.22 -45.02
C VAL A 3 -24.30 -17.12 -44.91
N ALA A 4 -24.05 -16.38 -46.00
CA ALA A 4 -23.11 -15.26 -46.01
C ALA A 4 -23.60 -14.09 -45.14
N TYR A 5 -24.91 -13.82 -45.15
CA TYR A 5 -25.53 -12.80 -44.28
C TYR A 5 -25.41 -13.15 -42.80
N ARG A 6 -25.58 -14.43 -42.44
CA ARG A 6 -25.45 -14.90 -41.05
C ARG A 6 -24.01 -14.78 -40.54
N LEU A 7 -23.02 -15.12 -41.37
CA LEU A 7 -21.61 -14.96 -41.03
C LEU A 7 -21.25 -13.47 -40.83
N LEU A 8 -21.73 -12.59 -41.71
CA LEU A 8 -21.46 -11.15 -41.62
C LEU A 8 -22.07 -10.52 -40.36
N CYS A 9 -23.29 -10.93 -39.98
CA CYS A 9 -23.94 -10.48 -38.75
C CYS A 9 -23.21 -10.98 -37.48
N VAL A 10 -22.73 -12.23 -37.48
CA VAL A 10 -21.96 -12.78 -36.34
C VAL A 10 -20.61 -12.06 -36.21
N SER A 11 -19.94 -11.75 -37.33
CA SER A 11 -18.70 -10.97 -37.33
C SER A 11 -18.92 -9.54 -36.83
N MET A 12 -20.01 -8.87 -37.23
CA MET A 12 -20.37 -7.54 -36.71
C MET A 12 -20.72 -7.56 -35.22
N LEU A 13 -21.40 -8.60 -34.74
CA LEU A 13 -21.71 -8.78 -33.32
C LEU A 13 -20.45 -9.07 -32.48
N MET A 14 -19.49 -9.83 -33.00
CA MET A 14 -18.18 -10.00 -32.34
C MET A 14 -17.34 -8.72 -32.36
N PHE A 15 -17.36 -7.95 -33.46
CA PHE A 15 -16.61 -6.70 -33.51
C PHE A 15 -17.22 -5.61 -32.61
N ALA A 16 -18.55 -5.62 -32.44
CA ALA A 16 -19.25 -4.74 -31.52
C ALA A 16 -19.02 -5.11 -30.04
N SER A 17 -18.72 -6.38 -29.71
CA SER A 17 -18.35 -6.76 -28.34
C SER A 17 -16.88 -6.50 -27.99
N LEU A 18 -16.00 -6.36 -28.99
CA LEU A 18 -14.60 -5.97 -28.80
C LEU A 18 -14.40 -4.46 -28.58
N THR A 19 -15.36 -3.61 -28.96
CA THR A 19 -15.29 -2.15 -28.78
C THR A 19 -15.96 -1.64 -27.49
N VAL A 20 -16.62 -2.50 -26.71
CA VAL A 20 -17.12 -2.18 -25.36
C VAL A 20 -16.01 -2.40 -24.34
N ASN A 21 -14.86 -1.75 -24.53
CA ASN A 21 -14.00 -1.35 -23.43
C ASN A 21 -14.47 0.05 -23.01
N ILE A 22 -15.68 0.11 -22.43
CA ILE A 22 -16.12 1.30 -21.71
C ILE A 22 -15.14 1.47 -20.55
N ALA A 23 -14.47 2.61 -20.52
CA ALA A 23 -13.54 3.01 -19.48
C ALA A 23 -14.08 2.60 -18.10
N ALA A 24 -13.36 1.70 -17.43
CA ALA A 24 -13.76 1.14 -16.16
C ALA A 24 -13.81 2.24 -15.08
N PRO A 25 -14.77 2.21 -14.16
CA PRO A 25 -14.85 3.17 -13.06
C PRO A 25 -13.64 3.07 -12.12
N ALA A 26 -12.67 3.97 -12.31
CA ALA A 26 -11.42 4.06 -11.55
C ALA A 26 -11.54 4.81 -10.21
N TRP A 27 -12.78 5.10 -9.77
CA TRP A 27 -13.04 6.13 -8.77
C TRP A 27 -13.10 5.65 -7.31
N ALA A 28 -13.12 4.34 -7.07
CA ALA A 28 -13.22 3.78 -5.73
C ALA A 28 -11.85 3.24 -5.26
N CYS A 29 -11.32 3.81 -4.17
CA CYS A 29 -10.06 3.43 -3.53
C CYS A 29 -10.24 3.31 -2.01
N GLY A 30 -9.41 2.53 -1.31
CA GLY A 30 -9.58 2.01 0.05
C GLY A 30 -10.31 2.93 1.03
N CYS A 31 -9.84 4.17 1.24
CA CYS A 31 -10.38 5.14 2.19
C CYS A 31 -11.66 5.86 1.72
N GLY A 32 -11.93 5.90 0.41
CA GLY A 32 -12.77 6.94 -0.17
C GLY A 32 -12.96 6.92 -1.68
N ALA A 33 -13.87 7.77 -2.16
CA ALA A 33 -14.09 7.91 -3.60
C ALA A 33 -13.16 9.00 -4.15
N TYR A 34 -12.17 8.63 -4.98
CA TYR A 34 -11.38 9.54 -5.80
C TYR A 34 -12.06 9.71 -7.16
N ILE A 35 -12.77 10.80 -7.38
CA ILE A 35 -13.57 11.05 -8.57
C ILE A 35 -12.82 12.05 -9.45
N PRO A 36 -12.09 11.59 -10.50
CA PRO A 36 -11.40 12.51 -11.39
C PRO A 36 -12.40 13.30 -12.25
N ASP A 37 -12.00 14.49 -12.69
CA ASP A 37 -12.78 15.33 -13.59
C ASP A 37 -12.95 14.73 -15.00
N ARG A 38 -12.02 13.86 -15.41
CA ARG A 38 -12.06 13.09 -16.66
C ARG A 38 -11.64 11.64 -16.41
N ALA A 39 -12.17 10.72 -17.23
CA ALA A 39 -11.77 9.31 -17.17
C ALA A 39 -10.28 9.12 -17.50
N GLY A 40 -9.58 8.27 -16.75
CA GLY A 40 -8.19 7.87 -17.05
C GLY A 40 -7.20 7.94 -15.88
N ALA A 41 -7.56 8.55 -14.75
CA ALA A 41 -6.77 8.54 -13.53
C ALA A 41 -7.34 7.56 -12.49
N ALA A 42 -6.47 6.79 -11.84
CA ALA A 42 -6.82 5.83 -10.79
C ALA A 42 -5.83 5.95 -9.63
N VAL A 43 -6.27 5.66 -8.41
CA VAL A 43 -5.37 5.49 -7.26
C VAL A 43 -4.80 4.09 -7.27
N VAL A 44 -3.49 3.96 -7.03
CA VAL A 44 -2.77 2.71 -7.28
C VAL A 44 -1.95 2.20 -6.12
N ASP A 45 -1.53 3.11 -5.25
CA ASP A 45 -0.92 2.81 -3.97
C ASP A 45 -1.58 3.72 -2.94
N GLU A 46 -1.96 3.13 -1.82
CA GLU A 46 -2.67 3.81 -0.75
C GLU A 46 -2.05 3.41 0.58
N ARG A 47 -1.64 4.43 1.33
CA ARG A 47 -1.03 4.26 2.66
C ARG A 47 -1.76 5.17 3.62
N ALA A 48 -2.14 4.62 4.77
CA ALA A 48 -2.80 5.37 5.82
C ALA A 48 -2.18 5.11 7.18
N LEU A 49 -2.03 6.16 7.97
CA LEU A 49 -1.72 6.11 9.38
C LEU A 49 -2.97 6.54 10.16
N ILE A 50 -3.41 5.68 11.08
CA ILE A 50 -4.47 5.94 12.04
C ILE A 50 -3.79 6.15 13.38
N ALA A 51 -3.85 7.35 13.94
CA ALA A 51 -3.40 7.61 15.30
C ALA A 51 -4.61 7.82 16.21
N TRP A 52 -4.70 7.08 17.31
CA TRP A 52 -5.86 7.11 18.20
C TRP A 52 -5.46 7.18 19.67
N ASP A 53 -6.05 8.12 20.40
CA ASP A 53 -5.74 8.41 21.80
C ASP A 53 -6.80 7.93 22.81
N GLY A 54 -7.80 7.19 22.34
CA GLY A 54 -8.96 6.79 23.15
C GLY A 54 -10.23 7.61 22.88
N SER A 55 -10.07 8.83 22.33
CA SER A 55 -11.17 9.79 22.16
C SER A 55 -11.15 10.54 20.83
N THR A 56 -9.96 10.72 20.25
CA THR A 56 -9.69 11.43 19.01
C THR A 56 -8.90 10.51 18.10
N GLU A 57 -9.29 10.51 16.83
CA GLU A 57 -8.62 9.79 15.78
C GLU A 57 -8.08 10.76 14.72
N ASP A 58 -6.81 10.59 14.40
CA ASP A 58 -6.16 11.23 13.27
C ASP A 58 -5.91 10.21 12.16
N ILE A 59 -6.49 10.44 10.98
CA ILE A 59 -6.17 9.69 9.78
C ILE A 59 -5.27 10.54 8.90
N LEU A 60 -4.00 10.17 8.80
CA LEU A 60 -3.08 10.67 7.79
C LEU A 60 -3.09 9.73 6.60
N MET A 61 -3.25 10.24 5.39
CA MET A 61 -3.26 9.41 4.18
C MET A 61 -2.44 10.01 3.06
N SER A 62 -1.90 9.13 2.22
CA SER A 62 -1.18 9.48 1.01
C SER A 62 -1.66 8.57 -0.14
N PHE A 63 -1.99 9.18 -1.27
CA PHE A 63 -2.44 8.49 -2.47
C PHE A 63 -1.37 8.60 -3.57
N GLY A 64 -1.07 7.48 -4.23
CA GLY A 64 -0.38 7.47 -5.52
C GLY A 64 -1.39 7.45 -6.65
N ILE A 65 -1.35 8.45 -7.54
CA ILE A 65 -2.19 8.51 -8.74
C ILE A 65 -1.41 7.95 -9.93
N ARG A 66 -2.02 7.00 -10.64
CA ARG A 66 -1.62 6.59 -12.00
C ARG A 66 -2.54 7.26 -13.01
N GLY A 67 -1.96 7.92 -13.99
CA GLY A 67 -2.67 8.77 -14.94
C GLY A 67 -2.56 10.24 -14.55
N ALA A 68 -3.30 11.09 -15.26
CA ALA A 68 -3.32 12.53 -15.04
C ALA A 68 -4.77 13.03 -15.03
N SER A 69 -5.09 13.89 -14.07
CA SER A 69 -6.39 14.59 -14.00
C SER A 69 -6.16 16.05 -13.65
N ASP A 70 -6.95 16.95 -14.23
CA ASP A 70 -6.79 18.39 -13.98
C ASP A 70 -7.32 18.73 -12.58
N ARG A 71 -8.37 18.02 -12.13
CA ARG A 71 -8.95 18.11 -10.78
C ARG A 71 -9.55 16.77 -10.36
N ALA A 72 -9.71 16.55 -9.07
CA ALA A 72 -10.45 15.40 -8.55
C ALA A 72 -11.27 15.77 -7.32
N ALA A 73 -12.38 15.08 -7.08
CA ALA A 73 -13.09 15.11 -5.82
C ALA A 73 -12.70 13.89 -5.00
N TRP A 74 -12.30 14.10 -3.75
CA TRP A 74 -12.04 13.03 -2.80
C TRP A 74 -13.11 13.07 -1.71
N VAL A 75 -13.82 11.95 -1.55
CA VAL A 75 -14.92 11.84 -0.57
C VAL A 75 -14.58 10.79 0.48
N MET A 76 -14.61 11.18 1.75
CA MET A 76 -14.35 10.30 2.88
C MET A 76 -15.41 10.46 3.99
N PRO A 77 -16.11 9.36 4.36
CA PRO A 77 -16.97 9.31 5.54
C PRO A 77 -16.14 9.28 6.81
N VAL A 78 -16.55 10.02 7.83
CA VAL A 78 -15.91 10.07 9.15
C VAL A 78 -16.96 10.03 10.25
N PRO A 79 -16.72 9.34 11.39
CA PRO A 79 -17.69 9.24 12.49
C PRO A 79 -18.21 10.58 13.02
N SER A 80 -17.42 11.64 12.95
CA SER A 80 -17.77 12.97 13.43
C SER A 80 -17.06 14.07 12.64
N ALA A 81 -17.37 15.32 12.98
CA ALA A 81 -16.75 16.52 12.42
C ALA A 81 -15.22 16.44 12.35
N ALA A 82 -14.69 16.29 11.13
CA ALA A 82 -13.26 16.26 10.91
C ALA A 82 -12.69 17.64 10.59
N GLN A 83 -11.58 17.97 11.25
CA GLN A 83 -10.67 19.02 10.84
C GLN A 83 -9.69 18.47 9.80
N VAL A 84 -9.58 19.15 8.66
CA VAL A 84 -8.66 18.78 7.58
C VAL A 84 -7.44 19.67 7.61
N THR A 85 -6.25 19.06 7.59
CA THR A 85 -4.96 19.73 7.52
C THR A 85 -4.01 19.01 6.56
N LEU A 86 -2.92 19.66 6.15
CA LEU A 86 -1.85 18.97 5.41
C LEU A 86 -1.05 18.10 6.36
N GLY A 87 -0.74 16.90 5.91
CA GLY A 87 0.21 16.01 6.56
C GLY A 87 1.63 16.20 6.05
N ASP A 88 2.60 15.74 6.82
CA ASP A 88 4.00 15.69 6.42
C ASP A 88 4.28 14.41 5.63
N GLY A 89 4.80 14.56 4.41
CA GLY A 89 5.23 13.44 3.55
C GLY A 89 6.29 12.55 4.17
N GLY A 90 7.17 13.11 5.02
CA GLY A 90 8.25 12.38 5.66
C GLY A 90 7.77 11.37 6.72
N VAL A 91 6.51 11.45 7.16
CA VAL A 91 5.94 10.51 8.12
C VAL A 91 5.91 9.10 7.53
N PHE A 92 5.48 8.93 6.28
CA PHE A 92 5.40 7.60 5.67
C PHE A 92 6.76 6.98 5.38
N ASP A 93 7.77 7.79 5.07
CA ASP A 93 9.14 7.31 4.89
C ASP A 93 9.72 6.82 6.23
N GLU A 94 9.39 7.51 7.33
CA GLU A 94 9.77 7.06 8.66
C GLU A 94 9.02 5.80 9.08
N LEU A 95 7.71 5.74 8.85
CA LEU A 95 6.92 4.54 9.13
C LEU A 95 7.50 3.32 8.40
N ALA A 96 7.79 3.45 7.11
CA ALA A 96 8.42 2.39 6.32
C ALA A 96 9.81 1.99 6.85
N ARG A 97 10.57 2.92 7.43
CA ARG A 97 11.87 2.63 8.06
C ARG A 97 11.70 1.87 9.38
N ILE A 98 10.75 2.26 10.22
CA ILE A 98 10.48 1.61 11.52
C ILE A 98 9.96 0.19 11.31
N THR A 99 9.05 0.01 10.35
CA THR A 99 8.36 -1.27 10.11
C THR A 99 9.10 -2.17 9.11
N ALA A 100 10.28 -1.75 8.64
CA ALA A 100 11.07 -2.53 7.71
C ALA A 100 11.36 -3.94 8.26
N PRO A 101 11.23 -4.99 7.43
CA PRO A 101 11.47 -6.36 7.86
C PRO A 101 12.92 -6.57 8.29
N ARG A 102 13.12 -7.36 9.34
CA ARG A 102 14.45 -7.80 9.77
C ARG A 102 15.01 -8.79 8.76
N ILE A 103 16.17 -8.48 8.21
CA ILE A 103 16.85 -9.37 7.25
C ILE A 103 17.75 -10.33 8.05
N GLU A 104 17.40 -11.61 8.05
CA GLU A 104 18.24 -12.66 8.61
C GLU A 104 18.95 -13.42 7.50
N TYR A 105 20.27 -13.57 7.62
CA TYR A 105 21.05 -14.30 6.64
C TYR A 105 21.19 -15.77 7.04
N ARG A 106 20.86 -16.67 6.12
CA ARG A 106 21.19 -18.09 6.23
C ARG A 106 22.37 -18.38 5.32
N ASP A 107 23.47 -18.85 5.87
CA ASP A 107 24.62 -19.28 5.08
C ASP A 107 24.30 -20.63 4.42
N ASN A 108 24.38 -20.67 3.08
CA ASN A 108 24.39 -21.91 2.34
C ASN A 108 25.83 -22.35 2.11
N TRP A 109 26.19 -23.51 2.66
CA TRP A 109 27.54 -24.09 2.56
C TRP A 109 27.65 -25.15 1.46
N TRP A 110 26.56 -25.40 0.72
CA TRP A 110 26.57 -26.38 -0.36
C TRP A 110 27.56 -25.97 -1.44
N PRO A 111 28.43 -26.87 -1.93
CA PRO A 111 29.46 -26.51 -2.89
C PRO A 111 28.82 -26.09 -4.21
N THR A 112 28.85 -24.79 -4.49
CA THR A 112 28.47 -24.17 -5.75
C THR A 112 29.75 -23.76 -6.48
N PHE A 113 29.87 -24.16 -7.74
CA PHE A 113 31.01 -23.81 -8.60
C PHE A 113 30.63 -22.58 -9.43
N ASP A 114 30.57 -21.41 -8.81
CA ASP A 114 30.06 -20.16 -9.42
C ASP A 114 30.85 -19.74 -10.71
N TRP A 115 32.08 -20.24 -10.90
CA TRP A 115 32.88 -20.06 -12.12
C TRP A 115 32.47 -20.92 -13.33
N LEU A 116 31.52 -21.85 -13.17
CA LEU A 116 30.98 -22.71 -14.24
C LEU A 116 29.62 -22.22 -14.78
N THR A 117 28.98 -21.25 -14.12
CA THR A 117 27.72 -20.63 -14.57
C THR A 117 27.93 -19.12 -14.67
N GLY A 118 28.25 -18.66 -15.87
CA GLY A 118 28.62 -17.28 -16.18
C GLY A 118 27.72 -16.24 -15.52
N GLY A 119 28.36 -15.29 -14.85
CA GLY A 119 27.74 -14.24 -14.07
C GLY A 119 27.07 -13.15 -14.90
N SER A 120 26.02 -12.59 -14.32
CA SER A 120 25.62 -11.19 -14.45
C SER A 120 24.86 -10.82 -13.17
N ARG A 121 25.60 -10.36 -12.15
CA ARG A 121 25.04 -9.70 -10.96
C ARG A 121 25.27 -8.20 -11.12
N GLY A 122 24.23 -7.49 -11.54
CA GLY A 122 24.17 -6.02 -11.43
C GLY A 122 23.68 -5.65 -10.04
N ALA A 123 24.49 -4.86 -9.32
CA ALA A 123 24.13 -4.26 -8.04
C ALA A 123 23.27 -3.01 -8.28
N LEU A 124 22.21 -2.84 -7.47
CA LEU A 124 21.50 -1.57 -7.35
C LEU A 124 21.84 -0.96 -6.00
N GLU A 125 22.55 0.16 -6.06
CA GLU A 125 22.88 1.07 -4.96
C GLU A 125 21.80 2.15 -4.90
N GLY A 126 21.31 2.46 -3.70
CA GLY A 126 20.41 3.57 -3.44
C GLY A 126 21.06 4.64 -2.59
N ALA A 127 20.65 5.91 -2.75
CA ALA A 127 20.54 6.93 -1.70
C ALA A 127 20.09 8.29 -2.28
N GLY A 128 19.23 9.02 -1.55
CA GLY A 128 19.19 10.49 -1.57
C GLY A 128 17.81 11.14 -1.39
N ALA A 129 17.55 11.71 -0.20
CA ALA A 129 16.43 12.61 0.11
C ALA A 129 16.89 13.79 1.00
N ARG A 130 16.25 14.99 0.86
CA ARG A 130 16.02 16.13 1.81
C ARG A 130 15.92 17.52 1.09
N PRO A 131 15.42 18.64 1.70
CA PRO A 131 14.18 18.88 2.51
C PRO A 131 13.50 20.30 2.31
N GLY A 132 12.35 20.57 2.99
CA GLY A 132 11.84 21.90 3.43
C GLY A 132 10.58 22.46 2.72
N GLY A 133 9.57 23.12 3.32
CA GLY A 133 9.30 23.69 4.66
C GLY A 133 7.81 24.13 4.83
N VAL A 134 7.43 24.71 5.99
CA VAL A 134 6.05 24.81 6.56
C VAL A 134 5.57 26.29 6.69
N ASN A 135 4.25 26.60 6.56
CA ASN A 135 3.38 27.18 7.63
C ASN A 135 1.96 27.64 7.17
N VAL A 136 1.02 27.72 8.14
CA VAL A 136 -0.46 27.60 8.03
C VAL A 136 -1.22 28.84 8.59
N LEU A 137 -2.48 29.10 8.17
CA LEU A 137 -3.72 29.14 9.04
C LEU A 137 -4.96 29.93 8.54
N SER A 138 -6.11 29.24 8.69
CA SER A 138 -7.52 29.67 8.89
C SER A 138 -8.40 29.97 7.66
N SER A 139 -9.46 29.16 7.48
CA SER A 139 -10.51 29.18 6.42
C SER A 139 -10.01 29.69 5.06
N ARG A 140 -9.36 28.81 4.30
CA ARG A 140 -8.47 29.17 3.18
C ARG A 140 -8.07 27.94 2.37
N ARG A 141 -7.81 28.13 1.07
CA ARG A 141 -7.10 27.22 0.16
C ARG A 141 -5.91 26.58 0.90
N ILE A 142 -5.93 25.26 1.10
CA ILE A 142 -4.89 24.52 1.82
C ILE A 142 -3.92 23.97 0.76
N GLY A 143 -2.82 24.68 0.50
CA GLY A 143 -1.94 24.33 -0.61
C GLY A 143 -2.70 24.44 -1.94
N PRO A 144 -2.79 23.39 -2.77
CA PRO A 144 -3.61 23.40 -3.97
C PRO A 144 -5.03 22.85 -3.76
N PHE A 145 -5.45 22.58 -2.52
CA PHE A 145 -6.72 21.89 -2.23
C PHE A 145 -7.82 22.84 -1.75
N ASP A 146 -9.03 22.58 -2.24
CA ASP A 146 -10.29 23.21 -1.82
C ASP A 146 -11.12 22.22 -1.02
N VAL A 147 -11.04 22.30 0.31
CA VAL A 147 -11.75 21.40 1.23
C VAL A 147 -13.18 21.88 1.44
N THR A 148 -14.18 21.01 1.20
CA THR A 148 -15.57 21.25 1.63
C THR A 148 -16.00 20.15 2.59
N ARG A 149 -16.59 20.54 3.73
CA ARG A 149 -17.20 19.56 4.63
C ARG A 149 -18.70 19.57 4.41
N LEU A 150 -19.27 18.39 4.21
CA LEU A 150 -20.70 18.22 4.00
C LEU A 150 -21.28 17.48 5.20
N ALA A 151 -22.35 18.05 5.75
CA ALA A 151 -23.13 17.33 6.75
C ALA A 151 -23.81 16.13 6.06
N ALA A 152 -23.83 14.99 6.74
CA ALA A 152 -24.27 13.72 6.16
C ALA A 152 -25.76 13.43 6.32
N ASP A 153 -26.51 14.35 6.90
CA ASP A 153 -27.96 14.30 6.97
C ASP A 153 -28.63 14.69 5.64
N ASP A 154 -27.87 15.18 4.66
CA ASP A 154 -28.37 15.48 3.33
C ASP A 154 -27.57 14.74 2.24
N PRO A 155 -28.00 13.52 1.83
CA PRO A 155 -27.41 12.82 0.69
C PRO A 155 -27.44 13.66 -0.60
N ALA A 156 -28.45 14.54 -0.75
CA ALA A 156 -28.54 15.42 -1.91
C ALA A 156 -27.50 16.56 -1.84
N ALA A 157 -26.93 16.87 -0.68
CA ALA A 157 -25.86 17.87 -0.55
C ALA A 157 -24.57 17.42 -1.24
N LEU A 158 -24.21 16.13 -1.15
CA LEU A 158 -23.04 15.61 -1.87
C LEU A 158 -23.27 15.64 -3.39
N THR A 159 -24.42 15.15 -3.85
CA THR A 159 -24.78 15.20 -5.27
C THR A 159 -24.80 16.63 -5.80
N SER A 160 -25.36 17.57 -5.03
CA SER A 160 -25.40 18.99 -5.37
C SER A 160 -24.00 19.59 -5.41
N TRP A 161 -23.13 19.24 -4.46
CA TRP A 161 -21.75 19.71 -4.41
C TRP A 161 -20.93 19.18 -5.60
N LEU A 162 -21.03 17.88 -5.91
CA LEU A 162 -20.38 17.28 -7.08
C LEU A 162 -20.83 17.98 -8.37
N THR A 163 -22.15 18.15 -8.54
CA THR A 163 -22.75 18.83 -9.69
C THR A 163 -22.28 20.27 -9.80
N ALA A 164 -22.30 21.03 -8.70
CA ALA A 164 -21.87 22.43 -8.67
C ALA A 164 -20.37 22.60 -8.98
N LYS A 165 -19.54 21.62 -8.60
CA LYS A 165 -18.10 21.59 -8.88
C LYS A 165 -17.75 21.00 -10.25
N GLY A 166 -18.74 20.45 -10.97
CA GLY A 166 -18.61 19.87 -12.29
C GLY A 166 -18.00 18.46 -12.28
N PHE A 167 -18.10 17.74 -11.17
CA PHE A 167 -17.68 16.34 -11.06
C PHE A 167 -18.82 15.39 -11.43
N PRO A 168 -18.53 14.25 -12.08
CA PRO A 168 -19.54 13.24 -12.34
C PRO A 168 -20.02 12.60 -11.02
N HIS A 169 -21.30 12.23 -10.97
CA HIS A 169 -21.85 11.41 -9.87
C HIS A 169 -21.73 9.93 -10.24
N PRO A 170 -20.86 9.15 -9.59
CA PRO A 170 -20.65 7.77 -9.98
C PRO A 170 -21.78 6.83 -9.56
N ASP A 171 -22.11 5.86 -10.42
CA ASP A 171 -23.12 4.84 -10.12
C ASP A 171 -22.73 4.01 -8.88
N GLY A 172 -23.66 3.88 -7.93
CA GLY A 172 -23.45 3.12 -6.69
C GLY A 172 -22.81 3.92 -5.55
N LEU A 173 -22.40 5.18 -5.76
CA LEU A 173 -21.88 6.02 -4.67
C LEU A 173 -22.90 6.17 -3.53
N ASP A 174 -24.16 6.46 -3.85
CA ASP A 174 -25.22 6.65 -2.85
C ASP A 174 -25.48 5.36 -2.06
N ALA A 175 -25.46 4.20 -2.74
CA ALA A 175 -25.66 2.91 -2.10
C ALA A 175 -24.53 2.59 -1.11
N ASN A 176 -23.28 2.92 -1.46
CA ASN A 176 -22.13 2.72 -0.58
C ASN A 176 -22.10 3.72 0.59
N LEU A 177 -22.69 4.91 0.41
CA LEU A 177 -22.81 5.92 1.47
C LEU A 177 -23.99 5.69 2.42
N ALA A 178 -25.00 4.94 1.99
CA ALA A 178 -26.24 4.74 2.75
C ALA A 178 -26.01 4.28 4.20
N TYR A 179 -25.03 3.41 4.43
CA TYR A 179 -24.66 2.97 5.78
C TYR A 179 -24.18 4.12 6.66
N TYR A 180 -23.27 4.97 6.15
CA TYR A 180 -22.69 6.08 6.90
C TYR A 180 -23.71 7.17 7.19
N VAL A 181 -24.58 7.46 6.22
CA VAL A 181 -25.71 8.38 6.40
C VAL A 181 -26.65 7.88 7.49
N ALA A 182 -27.02 6.59 7.46
CA ALA A 182 -27.85 5.98 8.49
C ALA A 182 -27.16 5.99 9.87
N ALA A 183 -25.83 5.82 9.90
CA ALA A 183 -25.01 5.92 11.11
C ALA A 183 -24.73 7.37 11.56
N ARG A 184 -25.21 8.38 10.80
CA ARG A 184 -25.00 9.82 11.05
C ARG A 184 -23.53 10.26 11.08
N TRP A 185 -22.68 9.58 10.31
CA TRP A 185 -21.28 9.95 10.09
C TRP A 185 -21.18 11.12 9.14
N GLU A 186 -20.32 12.11 9.38
CA GLU A 186 -20.11 13.22 8.43
C GLU A 186 -19.41 12.79 7.13
N ILE A 187 -19.66 13.53 6.04
CA ILE A 187 -19.03 13.29 4.73
C ILE A 187 -18.09 14.45 4.42
N VAL A 188 -16.79 14.18 4.39
CA VAL A 188 -15.78 15.15 3.97
C VAL A 188 -15.60 15.04 2.46
N ALA A 189 -15.73 16.15 1.73
CA ALA A 189 -15.60 16.22 0.27
C ALA A 189 -14.56 17.27 -0.14
N ILE A 190 -13.41 16.81 -0.62
CA ILE A 190 -12.26 17.66 -0.91
C ILE A 190 -12.06 17.74 -2.42
N GLN A 191 -12.02 18.96 -2.96
CA GLN A 191 -11.57 19.18 -4.32
C GLN A 191 -10.05 19.28 -4.34
N LEU A 192 -9.43 18.32 -4.99
CA LEU A 192 -8.01 18.27 -5.28
C LEU A 192 -7.73 19.03 -6.58
N ALA A 193 -6.75 19.92 -6.57
CA ALA A 193 -6.21 20.57 -7.76
C ALA A 193 -4.66 20.49 -7.71
N PRO A 194 -3.97 20.63 -8.85
CA PRO A 194 -2.51 20.62 -8.90
C PRO A 194 -1.88 21.87 -8.29
N ASP A 195 -0.63 21.74 -7.85
CA ASP A 195 0.16 22.83 -7.28
C ASP A 195 0.42 23.96 -8.28
N ALA A 196 0.73 25.15 -7.75
CA ALA A 196 1.07 26.33 -8.55
C ALA A 196 2.41 26.11 -9.29
N GLY A 197 2.35 25.43 -10.43
CA GLY A 197 3.50 25.02 -11.23
C GLY A 197 3.22 23.77 -12.08
N ASP A 198 2.29 22.92 -11.62
CA ASP A 198 1.85 21.72 -12.32
C ASP A 198 0.51 21.93 -13.02
N THR A 199 0.33 21.29 -14.18
CA THR A 199 -0.91 21.34 -14.95
C THR A 199 -1.84 20.16 -14.68
N THR A 200 -1.35 19.11 -14.00
CA THR A 200 -2.12 17.86 -13.77
C THR A 200 -1.72 17.17 -12.47
N LEU A 201 -2.68 16.53 -11.79
CA LEU A 201 -2.45 15.66 -10.64
C LEU A 201 -1.83 14.33 -11.13
N THR A 202 -0.57 14.09 -10.78
CA THR A 202 0.17 12.86 -11.12
C THR A 202 1.09 12.45 -9.98
N GLY A 203 1.38 11.15 -9.84
CA GLY A 203 2.33 10.67 -8.84
C GLY A 203 1.78 10.69 -7.41
N THR A 204 2.67 10.83 -6.43
CA THR A 204 2.31 10.82 -5.00
C THR A 204 1.75 12.18 -4.58
N LEU A 205 0.50 12.19 -4.11
CA LEU A 205 -0.13 13.40 -3.59
C LEU A 205 0.40 13.78 -2.22
N GLN A 206 0.38 15.09 -1.94
CA GLN A 206 0.65 15.62 -0.61
C GLN A 206 -0.32 14.98 0.40
N PRO A 207 0.18 14.43 1.52
CA PRO A 207 -0.68 13.77 2.47
C PRO A 207 -1.71 14.70 3.09
N LEU A 208 -2.88 14.16 3.39
CA LEU A 208 -3.96 14.85 4.09
C LEU A 208 -4.16 14.22 5.45
N ARG A 209 -4.29 15.06 6.49
CA ARG A 209 -4.65 14.65 7.84
C ARG A 209 -6.09 15.07 8.13
N LEU A 210 -6.91 14.09 8.45
CA LEU A 210 -8.23 14.27 9.04
C LEU A 210 -8.13 14.03 10.54
N SER A 211 -8.62 14.96 11.36
CA SER A 211 -8.67 14.82 12.82
C SER A 211 -10.10 14.94 13.30
N PHE A 212 -10.64 13.93 13.96
CA PHE A 212 -12.04 13.89 14.40
C PHE A 212 -12.20 13.15 15.73
N ALA A 213 -13.30 13.42 16.44
CA ALA A 213 -13.64 12.68 17.65
C ALA A 213 -14.14 11.28 17.29
N SER A 214 -13.57 10.24 17.91
CA SER A 214 -13.98 8.86 17.72
C SER A 214 -13.70 8.02 18.96
N SER A 215 -14.71 7.27 19.41
CA SER A 215 -14.57 6.33 20.52
C SER A 215 -13.85 5.03 20.15
N THR A 216 -13.53 4.83 18.87
CA THR A 216 -12.89 3.62 18.34
C THR A 216 -12.04 3.96 17.14
N ALA A 217 -10.87 3.34 17.00
CA ALA A 217 -10.03 3.47 15.81
C ALA A 217 -10.69 2.80 14.59
N VAL A 218 -11.08 3.57 13.56
CA VAL A 218 -11.87 3.06 12.43
C VAL A 218 -11.38 3.59 11.08
N TYR A 219 -11.19 2.68 10.13
CA TYR A 219 -10.85 3.03 8.75
C TYR A 219 -11.98 2.64 7.79
N PRO A 220 -12.70 3.63 7.24
CA PRO A 220 -13.82 3.41 6.33
C PRO A 220 -13.35 2.75 5.02
N MET A 221 -14.02 1.67 4.62
CA MET A 221 -13.73 0.88 3.42
C MET A 221 -14.94 0.69 2.51
N ARG A 222 -16.18 0.91 2.97
CA ARG A 222 -17.39 0.61 2.17
C ARG A 222 -17.46 1.33 0.81
N LEU A 223 -16.86 2.50 0.67
CA LEU A 223 -16.81 3.21 -0.62
C LEU A 223 -16.00 2.45 -1.67
N SER A 224 -15.03 1.64 -1.25
CA SER A 224 -14.22 0.78 -2.10
C SER A 224 -14.97 -0.38 -2.73
N ARG A 225 -16.21 -0.64 -2.29
CA ARG A 225 -17.05 -1.70 -2.85
C ARG A 225 -17.25 -1.56 -4.36
N SER A 226 -17.34 -0.32 -4.84
CA SER A 226 -17.51 -0.03 -6.27
C SER A 226 -16.21 -0.11 -7.08
N ALA A 227 -15.08 -0.48 -6.48
CA ALA A 227 -13.82 -0.64 -7.20
C ALA A 227 -13.89 -1.83 -8.16
N THR A 228 -13.40 -1.64 -9.38
CA THR A 228 -13.42 -2.67 -10.43
C THR A 228 -12.17 -3.55 -10.44
N GLY A 229 -11.12 -3.15 -9.72
CA GLY A 229 -9.85 -3.88 -9.63
C GLY A 229 -9.49 -4.24 -8.19
N PRO A 230 -8.63 -5.23 -7.96
CA PRO A 230 -8.20 -5.61 -6.63
C PRO A 230 -7.54 -4.44 -5.91
N GLN A 231 -7.67 -4.40 -4.59
CA GLN A 231 -7.08 -3.37 -3.75
C GLN A 231 -6.06 -3.96 -2.78
N SER A 232 -4.96 -3.24 -2.57
CA SER A 232 -4.00 -3.51 -1.51
C SER A 232 -4.07 -2.37 -0.53
N VAL A 233 -4.24 -2.68 0.75
CA VAL A 233 -4.34 -1.68 1.82
C VAL A 233 -3.12 -1.80 2.71
N ASP A 234 -2.45 -0.66 2.95
CA ASP A 234 -1.28 -0.54 3.82
C ASP A 234 -1.61 0.39 5.01
N LEU A 235 -1.85 -0.20 6.19
CA LEU A 235 -2.36 0.49 7.37
C LEU A 235 -1.34 0.50 8.50
N TYR A 236 -1.02 1.69 8.97
CA TYR A 236 -0.27 1.92 10.20
C TYR A 236 -1.25 2.35 11.28
N VAL A 237 -1.18 1.77 12.47
CA VAL A 237 -2.01 2.15 13.61
C VAL A 237 -1.12 2.53 14.77
N LEU A 238 -1.20 3.79 15.22
CA LEU A 238 -0.47 4.33 16.35
C LEU A 238 -1.43 4.59 17.50
N ALA A 239 -1.19 3.98 18.65
CA ALA A 239 -1.98 4.19 19.86
C ALA A 239 -1.12 3.98 21.11
N ASP A 240 -1.71 4.09 22.30
CA ASP A 240 -0.98 3.82 23.55
C ASP A 240 -0.61 2.34 23.74
N HIS A 241 -1.41 1.46 23.15
CA HIS A 241 -1.29 0.00 23.21
C HIS A 241 -1.32 -0.60 21.81
N ARG A 242 -0.92 -1.87 21.70
CA ARG A 242 -1.04 -2.65 20.47
C ARG A 242 -2.51 -2.69 20.04
N MET A 243 -2.75 -2.34 18.79
CA MET A 243 -4.08 -2.35 18.19
C MET A 243 -4.19 -3.48 17.17
N ASP A 244 -5.17 -4.37 17.38
CA ASP A 244 -5.50 -5.49 16.50
C ASP A 244 -6.89 -5.27 15.86
N PRO A 245 -7.10 -5.71 14.61
CA PRO A 245 -8.38 -5.55 13.91
C PRO A 245 -9.45 -6.43 14.56
N SER A 246 -10.49 -5.79 15.10
CA SER A 246 -11.69 -6.45 15.62
C SER A 246 -12.79 -6.61 14.56
N SER A 247 -12.76 -5.77 13.53
CA SER A 247 -13.63 -5.85 12.36
C SER A 247 -12.81 -5.67 11.09
N VAL A 248 -13.22 -6.35 10.03
CA VAL A 248 -12.55 -6.33 8.72
C VAL A 248 -13.57 -6.09 7.61
N PRO A 249 -13.17 -5.48 6.47
CA PRO A 249 -14.11 -5.10 5.41
C PRO A 249 -14.74 -6.28 4.67
N VAL A 250 -14.07 -7.42 4.64
CA VAL A 250 -14.55 -8.64 3.99
C VAL A 250 -14.44 -9.78 5.00
N SER A 251 -15.57 -10.37 5.35
CA SER A 251 -15.62 -11.48 6.31
C SER A 251 -14.69 -12.63 5.90
N GLY A 252 -13.86 -13.10 6.84
CA GLY A 252 -12.87 -14.16 6.62
C GLY A 252 -11.58 -13.72 5.93
N ASN A 253 -11.45 -12.46 5.52
CA ASN A 253 -10.22 -11.90 4.94
C ASN A 253 -9.51 -11.04 5.99
N ALA A 254 -8.73 -11.68 6.86
CA ALA A 254 -7.98 -11.01 7.90
C ALA A 254 -6.70 -10.34 7.33
N PRO A 255 -6.37 -9.11 7.75
CA PRO A 255 -5.11 -8.48 7.36
C PRO A 255 -3.91 -9.18 8.03
N THR A 256 -2.74 -9.04 7.42
CA THR A 256 -1.49 -9.61 7.92
C THR A 256 -0.72 -8.57 8.73
N LEU A 257 -0.36 -8.91 9.98
CA LEU A 257 0.52 -8.10 10.80
C LEU A 257 1.96 -8.18 10.25
N GLN A 258 2.57 -7.03 9.97
CA GLN A 258 3.96 -6.91 9.51
C GLN A 258 4.89 -6.43 10.63
N TYR A 259 4.39 -5.57 11.51
CA TYR A 259 5.15 -4.99 12.61
C TYR A 259 4.23 -4.66 13.79
N ALA A 260 4.72 -4.84 15.01
CA ALA A 260 4.14 -4.37 16.25
C ALA A 260 5.29 -3.97 17.19
N GLY A 261 5.31 -2.74 17.67
CA GLY A 261 6.33 -2.32 18.62
C GLY A 261 6.23 -0.86 19.03
N ARG A 262 6.91 -0.52 20.12
CA ARG A 262 6.96 0.86 20.60
C ARG A 262 7.86 1.72 19.73
N THR A 263 7.46 2.97 19.52
CA THR A 263 8.24 3.96 18.77
C THR A 263 8.20 5.31 19.48
N ASP A 264 9.35 5.98 19.50
CA ASP A 264 9.54 7.35 19.99
C ASP A 264 10.05 8.26 18.86
N SER A 265 9.73 7.93 17.61
CA SER A 265 10.22 8.70 16.47
C SER A 265 9.75 10.16 16.52
N PRO A 266 10.66 11.14 16.38
CA PRO A 266 10.29 12.55 16.33
C PRO A 266 9.34 12.91 15.18
N ALA A 267 9.34 12.14 14.08
CA ALA A 267 8.42 12.38 12.97
C ALA A 267 6.96 12.10 13.34
N LEU A 268 6.74 11.26 14.35
CA LEU A 268 5.41 10.92 14.87
C LEU A 268 4.99 11.80 16.05
N ALA A 269 5.82 12.75 16.49
CA ALA A 269 5.54 13.58 17.68
C ALA A 269 4.27 14.45 17.57
N GLY A 270 3.76 14.67 16.35
CA GLY A 270 2.49 15.37 16.10
C GLY A 270 1.24 14.49 16.20
N TYR A 271 1.41 13.21 16.52
CA TYR A 271 0.38 12.20 16.69
C TYR A 271 0.43 11.62 18.10
N GLN A 272 -0.72 11.23 18.62
CA GLN A 272 -0.82 10.58 19.93
C GLN A 272 -0.60 9.08 19.80
N GLY A 273 -0.07 8.47 20.86
CA GLY A 273 0.28 7.06 20.92
C GLY A 273 1.78 6.79 20.84
N ARG A 274 2.19 5.64 21.35
CA ARG A 274 3.59 5.20 21.43
C ARG A 274 3.82 3.77 20.95
N TYR A 275 2.76 3.08 20.58
CA TYR A 275 2.76 1.72 20.09
C TYR A 275 2.26 1.70 18.66
N LEU A 276 3.11 1.25 17.74
CA LEU A 276 2.84 1.20 16.31
C LEU A 276 2.57 -0.24 15.89
N THR A 277 1.45 -0.48 15.21
CA THR A 277 1.20 -1.70 14.45
C THR A 277 1.11 -1.39 12.96
N HIS A 278 1.53 -2.34 12.13
CA HIS A 278 1.54 -2.23 10.68
C HIS A 278 0.86 -3.45 10.08
N TRP A 279 -0.16 -3.20 9.28
CA TRP A 279 -1.05 -4.20 8.71
C TRP A 279 -1.13 -4.03 7.21
N THR A 280 -0.99 -5.14 6.49
CA THR A 280 -1.22 -5.17 5.04
C THR A 280 -2.39 -6.08 4.74
N ASN A 281 -3.27 -5.69 3.83
CA ASN A 281 -4.32 -6.57 3.34
C ASN A 281 -4.46 -6.53 1.82
N TYR A 282 -4.87 -7.67 1.25
CA TYR A 282 -5.17 -7.79 -0.18
C TYR A 282 -6.63 -8.19 -0.39
N LEU A 283 -7.38 -7.28 -0.99
CA LEU A 283 -8.79 -7.39 -1.29
C LEU A 283 -8.96 -7.70 -2.79
N GLY A 284 -8.96 -8.99 -3.12
CA GLY A 284 -9.06 -9.44 -4.51
C GLY A 284 -10.40 -9.17 -5.19
N GLN A 285 -11.48 -9.07 -4.41
CA GLN A 285 -12.84 -8.81 -4.90
C GLN A 285 -13.49 -7.69 -4.08
N PRO A 286 -13.27 -6.41 -4.43
CA PRO A 286 -13.77 -5.28 -3.65
C PRO A 286 -15.30 -5.25 -3.51
N GLN A 287 -16.03 -5.83 -4.47
CA GLN A 287 -17.49 -5.94 -4.46
C GLN A 287 -18.05 -6.67 -3.22
N LEU A 288 -17.21 -7.48 -2.54
CA LEU A 288 -17.55 -8.19 -1.31
C LEU A 288 -17.39 -7.32 -0.05
N ILE A 289 -16.86 -6.10 -0.17
CA ILE A 289 -16.69 -5.21 0.96
C ILE A 289 -18.06 -4.84 1.52
N ASP A 290 -18.28 -5.19 2.78
CA ASP A 290 -19.51 -4.94 3.53
C ASP A 290 -19.25 -4.34 4.93
N GLY A 291 -18.00 -4.04 5.24
CA GLY A 291 -17.54 -3.51 6.51
C GLY A 291 -16.39 -2.51 6.37
N ASP A 292 -15.91 -2.07 7.53
CA ASP A 292 -14.80 -1.14 7.71
C ASP A 292 -13.76 -1.81 8.61
N TYR A 293 -12.49 -1.38 8.57
CA TYR A 293 -11.57 -1.85 9.60
C TYR A 293 -11.90 -1.14 10.90
N VAL A 294 -12.05 -1.90 11.98
CA VAL A 294 -12.13 -1.37 13.33
C VAL A 294 -11.01 -2.01 14.12
N PHE A 295 -10.24 -1.19 14.82
CA PHE A 295 -9.12 -1.63 15.65
C PHE A 295 -9.46 -1.45 17.12
N THR A 296 -9.05 -2.43 17.92
CA THR A 296 -9.21 -2.42 19.38
C THR A 296 -7.90 -2.82 20.03
N SER A 297 -7.70 -2.41 21.28
CA SER A 297 -6.52 -2.80 22.04
C SER A 297 -6.45 -4.32 22.16
N ALA A 298 -5.29 -4.88 21.79
CA ALA A 298 -5.00 -6.29 21.96
C ALA A 298 -4.93 -6.64 23.45
N ALA A 299 -5.11 -7.92 23.77
CA ALA A 299 -4.98 -8.39 25.16
C ALA A 299 -3.58 -8.17 25.74
N THR A 300 -2.55 -8.10 24.89
CA THR A 300 -1.16 -7.86 25.27
C THR A 300 -0.42 -7.03 24.23
N ASP A 301 0.51 -6.20 24.71
CA ASP A 301 1.48 -5.44 23.90
C ASP A 301 2.64 -6.35 23.47
N SER A 302 2.32 -7.37 22.68
CA SER A 302 3.34 -8.29 22.15
C SER A 302 4.00 -7.73 20.89
N ASP A 303 5.29 -7.45 21.00
CA ASP A 303 6.12 -6.99 19.89
C ASP A 303 6.23 -8.05 18.79
N TYR A 304 6.27 -7.59 17.54
CA TYR A 304 6.41 -8.40 16.35
C TYR A 304 7.16 -7.63 15.27
N ALA A 305 8.02 -8.31 14.52
CA ALA A 305 8.61 -7.75 13.31
C ALA A 305 8.79 -8.88 12.29
N GLN A 306 8.35 -8.65 11.06
CA GLN A 306 8.53 -9.61 9.98
C GLN A 306 10.04 -9.90 9.77
N VAL A 307 10.38 -11.19 9.63
CA VAL A 307 11.75 -11.63 9.32
C VAL A 307 11.79 -12.16 7.90
N VAL A 308 12.67 -11.59 7.08
CA VAL A 308 12.93 -12.04 5.70
C VAL A 308 14.28 -12.73 5.65
N TYR A 309 14.27 -14.01 5.30
CA TYR A 309 15.49 -14.78 5.14
C TYR A 309 16.16 -14.51 3.79
N ARG A 310 17.46 -14.18 3.81
CA ARG A 310 18.29 -14.11 2.60
C ARG A 310 19.42 -15.13 2.67
N THR A 311 19.60 -15.89 1.59
CA THR A 311 20.69 -16.85 1.52
C THR A 311 21.99 -16.17 1.12
N ARG A 312 23.05 -16.35 1.92
CA ARG A 312 24.42 -16.03 1.51
C ARG A 312 25.10 -17.29 1.01
N ASP A 313 25.53 -17.29 -0.24
CA ASP A 313 26.25 -18.42 -0.81
C ASP A 313 27.72 -18.38 -0.36
N ARG A 314 28.13 -19.40 0.39
CA ARG A 314 29.51 -19.64 0.82
C ARG A 314 30.11 -20.86 0.11
N GLY A 315 29.41 -21.43 -0.87
CA GLY A 315 29.77 -22.64 -1.60
C GLY A 315 31.12 -22.56 -2.32
N GLY A 316 31.59 -21.37 -2.68
CA GLY A 316 32.93 -21.18 -3.21
C GLY A 316 34.05 -21.53 -2.22
N VAL A 317 33.86 -21.25 -0.92
CA VAL A 317 34.85 -21.57 0.13
C VAL A 317 34.91 -23.09 0.36
N THR A 318 33.76 -23.74 0.43
CA THR A 318 33.68 -25.20 0.58
C THR A 318 34.13 -25.94 -0.68
N GLY A 319 33.81 -25.41 -1.86
CA GLY A 319 34.29 -25.92 -3.15
C GLY A 319 35.81 -25.86 -3.27
N LEU A 320 36.44 -24.74 -2.89
CA LEU A 320 37.91 -24.61 -2.85
C LEU A 320 38.56 -25.59 -1.86
N ALA A 321 37.96 -25.77 -0.68
CA ALA A 321 38.45 -26.73 0.31
C ALA A 321 38.40 -28.17 -0.21
N LEU A 322 37.31 -28.56 -0.90
CA LEU A 322 37.17 -29.87 -1.52
C LEU A 322 38.16 -30.10 -2.66
N LEU A 323 38.40 -29.08 -3.51
CA LEU A 323 39.40 -29.15 -4.59
C LEU A 323 40.82 -29.32 -4.03
N ALA A 324 41.16 -28.56 -2.98
CA ALA A 324 42.45 -28.68 -2.30
C ALA A 324 42.65 -30.09 -1.70
N ALA A 325 41.60 -30.64 -1.06
CA ALA A 325 41.62 -32.00 -0.51
C ALA A 325 41.80 -33.07 -1.61
N ALA A 326 41.10 -32.92 -2.74
CA ALA A 326 41.21 -33.85 -3.87
C ALA A 326 42.62 -33.81 -4.52
N LEU A 327 43.18 -32.61 -4.74
CA LEU A 327 44.54 -32.44 -5.25
C LEU A 327 45.58 -33.03 -4.29
N GLY A 328 45.46 -32.76 -2.99
CA GLY A 328 46.31 -33.34 -1.96
C GLY A 328 46.27 -34.86 -1.95
N GLY A 329 45.07 -35.45 -2.01
CA GLY A 329 44.87 -36.90 -2.10
C GLY A 329 45.49 -37.51 -3.37
N GLY A 330 45.31 -36.87 -4.52
CA GLY A 330 45.89 -37.31 -5.79
C GLY A 330 47.42 -37.32 -5.78
N VAL A 331 48.05 -36.28 -5.22
CA VAL A 331 49.51 -36.22 -5.03
C VAL A 331 49.98 -37.35 -4.11
N LEU A 332 49.25 -37.61 -3.02
CA LEU A 332 49.57 -38.68 -2.07
C LEU A 332 49.53 -40.07 -2.73
N VAL A 333 48.48 -40.33 -3.51
CA VAL A 333 48.34 -41.58 -4.29
C VAL A 333 49.46 -41.72 -5.31
N ALA A 334 49.80 -40.65 -6.04
CA ALA A 334 50.89 -40.66 -7.01
C ALA A 334 52.25 -40.95 -6.34
N VAL A 335 52.54 -40.31 -5.20
CA VAL A 335 53.77 -40.55 -4.43
C VAL A 335 53.84 -42.00 -3.93
N LEU A 336 52.74 -42.52 -3.39
CA LEU A 336 52.67 -43.92 -2.93
C LEU A 336 52.84 -44.91 -4.09
N TRP A 337 52.25 -44.62 -5.25
CA TRP A 337 52.38 -45.44 -6.46
C TRP A 337 53.82 -45.45 -6.99
N ILE A 338 54.46 -44.29 -7.08
CA ILE A 338 55.88 -44.15 -7.48
C ILE A 338 56.79 -44.91 -6.49
N ARG A 339 56.55 -44.76 -5.19
CA ARG A 339 57.31 -45.49 -4.15
C ARG A 339 57.14 -47.01 -4.27
N ARG A 340 55.91 -47.50 -4.50
CA ARG A 340 55.66 -48.93 -4.75
C ARG A 340 56.34 -49.43 -6.01
N ARG A 341 56.30 -48.67 -7.11
CA ARG A 341 56.90 -49.06 -8.39
C ARG A 341 58.42 -49.14 -8.30
N ARG A 342 59.06 -48.19 -7.61
CA ARG A 342 60.51 -48.22 -7.36
C ARG A 342 60.95 -49.40 -6.49
N ARG A 343 60.15 -49.79 -5.48
CA ARG A 343 60.43 -51.00 -4.68
C ARG A 343 60.37 -52.28 -5.52
N ARG A 344 59.39 -52.41 -6.41
CA ARG A 344 59.25 -53.57 -7.31
C ARG A 344 60.30 -53.68 -8.41
N GLN A 345 61.06 -52.62 -8.69
CA GLN A 345 62.16 -52.64 -9.66
C GLN A 345 63.53 -52.87 -9.00
N ALA A 346 63.58 -52.90 -7.67
CA ALA A 346 64.78 -53.14 -6.87
C ALA A 346 64.83 -54.58 -6.29
N GLU A 347 63.81 -55.39 -6.56
CA GLU A 347 63.75 -56.84 -6.33
C GLU A 347 63.99 -57.57 -7.66
#